data_AF-A0AAV5E109-F1
#
_entry.id   AF-A0AAV5E109-F1
#
_cell.length_a   1.000
_cell.length_b   1.000
_cell.length_c   1.000
_cell.angle_alpha   90.00
_cell.angle_beta   90.00
_cell.angle_gamma   90.00
#
_symmetry.space_group_name_H-M   'P 1'
#
loop_
_entity.id
_entity.type
_entity.pdbx_description
1 polymer ?
#
loop_
_entity_poly.entity_id
_entity_poly.type
_entity_poly.pdbx_seq_one_letter_code
_entity_poly.pdbx_strand_id
1 'polypeptide(L)' 'MTVSWEVLGEGLRGVALELRLPFPPNNGFDYRKALHNSLLYFEAQRSGHLPYYNQRVKWRGHSGLADGL' A
#
# COMPACT_ATOMS: atom_id res chain seq x y z
N MET A 1 54.24 20.51 28.91
CA MET A 1 54.49 19.10 28.53
C MET A 1 53.13 18.41 28.50
N THR A 2 52.82 17.82 27.35
CA THR A 2 51.47 17.53 26.86
C THR A 2 50.78 16.43 27.65
N VAL A 3 49.49 16.64 27.99
CA VAL A 3 48.64 15.63 28.61
C VAL A 3 48.33 14.57 27.55
N SER A 4 48.72 13.33 27.79
CA SER A 4 48.49 12.21 26.87
C SER A 4 47.05 11.71 26.98
N TRP A 5 46.32 11.74 25.87
CA TRP A 5 44.90 11.37 25.77
C TRP A 5 44.68 9.88 25.49
N GLU A 6 45.71 9.03 25.62
CA GLU A 6 45.69 7.63 25.16
C GLU A 6 44.93 6.63 26.05
N VAL A 7 44.47 7.03 27.25
CA VAL A 7 43.86 6.08 28.22
C VAL A 7 42.32 6.12 28.22
N LEU A 8 41.67 6.98 27.43
CA LEU A 8 40.20 7.11 27.36
C LEU A 8 39.61 6.57 26.04
N GLY A 9 40.18 5.51 25.47
CA GLY A 9 39.85 5.03 24.12
C GLY A 9 38.93 3.81 23.98
N GLU A 10 38.70 3.02 25.03
CA GLU A 10 38.11 1.67 24.88
C GLU A 10 36.67 1.53 25.40
N GLY A 11 36.06 2.58 25.95
CA GLY A 11 34.77 2.51 26.64
C GLY A 11 33.50 2.74 25.80
N LEU A 12 33.61 3.17 24.54
CA LEU A 12 32.45 3.65 23.77
C LEU A 12 32.07 2.79 22.55
N ARG A 13 32.71 1.64 22.34
CA ARG A 13 32.39 0.73 21.23
C ARG A 13 31.13 -0.13 21.44
N GLY A 14 30.36 0.09 22.51
CA GLY A 14 29.21 -0.74 22.89
C GLY A 14 27.82 -0.10 22.84
N VAL A 15 27.67 1.17 22.44
CA VAL A 15 26.38 1.90 22.56
C VAL A 15 25.67 2.23 21.25
N ALA A 16 26.24 1.87 20.11
CA ALA A 16 25.54 1.95 18.84
C ALA A 16 24.95 0.57 18.55
N LEU A 17 23.67 0.32 18.86
CA LEU A 17 22.76 -0.68 18.24
C LEU A 17 21.56 -0.95 19.17
N GLU A 18 20.58 -0.04 19.25
CA GLU A 18 19.19 -0.35 19.66
C GLU A 18 18.30 0.91 19.63
N LEU A 19 18.38 1.73 18.56
CA LEU A 19 17.29 2.68 18.27
C LEU A 19 16.27 1.99 17.37
N ARG A 20 15.64 0.93 17.88
CA ARG A 20 14.42 0.38 17.28
C ARG A 20 13.34 1.43 17.48
N LEU A 21 13.00 2.18 16.42
CA LEU A 21 11.91 3.16 16.48
C LEU A 21 10.63 2.43 16.97
N PRO A 22 9.89 2.99 17.95
CA PRO A 22 8.70 2.35 18.53
C PRO A 22 7.48 2.35 17.58
N PHE A 23 7.67 2.84 16.36
CA PHE A 23 6.63 2.86 15.34
C PHE A 23 7.02 1.86 14.26
N PRO A 24 6.11 0.94 13.89
CA PRO A 24 6.36 0.09 12.73
C PRO A 24 6.68 1.01 11.54
N PRO A 25 7.60 0.59 10.64
CA PRO A 25 7.85 1.34 9.43
C PRO A 25 6.51 1.65 8.78
N ASN A 26 6.34 2.91 8.38
CA ASN A 26 5.14 3.33 7.67
C ASN A 26 5.21 2.67 6.29
N ASN A 27 4.67 1.45 6.21
CA ASN A 27 4.46 0.73 4.96
C ASN A 27 3.36 1.49 4.23
N GLY A 28 3.73 2.59 3.58
CA GLY A 28 2.80 3.50 2.93
C GLY A 28 1.78 2.74 2.09
N PHE A 29 0.52 3.18 2.14
CA PHE A 29 -0.54 2.52 1.41
C PHE A 29 -0.33 2.62 -0.10
N ASP A 30 -0.55 1.52 -0.81
CA ASP A 30 -0.57 1.51 -2.27
C ASP A 30 -1.89 2.13 -2.77
N TYR A 31 -1.90 3.45 -2.89
CA TYR A 31 -3.03 4.20 -3.41
C TYR A 31 -3.37 3.84 -4.86
N ARG A 32 -2.41 3.34 -5.65
CA ARG A 32 -2.67 2.89 -7.02
C ARG A 32 -3.58 1.66 -7.01
N LYS A 33 -3.28 0.71 -6.13
CA LYS A 33 -4.14 -0.47 -5.91
C LYS A 33 -5.50 -0.08 -5.34
N ALA A 34 -5.53 0.82 -4.37
CA ALA A 34 -6.79 1.30 -3.79
C ALA A 34 -7.69 1.94 -4.85
N LEU A 35 -7.16 2.86 -5.66
CA LEU A 35 -7.90 3.51 -6.74
C LEU A 35 -8.39 2.50 -7.78
N HIS A 36 -7.53 1.56 -8.20
CA HIS A 36 -7.90 0.53 -9.16
C HIS A 36 -9.08 -0.33 -8.67
N ASN A 37 -9.06 -0.74 -7.40
CA ASN A 37 -10.13 -1.52 -6.80
C ASN A 37 -11.44 -0.72 -6.69
N SER A 38 -11.36 0.56 -6.34
CA SER A 38 -12.53 1.44 -6.30
C SER A 38 -13.21 1.55 -7.67
N LEU A 39 -12.42 1.64 -8.75
CA LEU A 39 -12.99 1.64 -10.12
C LEU A 39 -13.63 0.30 -10.47
N LEU A 40 -12.98 -0.84 -10.14
CA LEU A 40 -13.56 -2.17 -10.35
C LEU A 40 -14.89 -2.37 -9.61
N TYR A 41 -15.02 -1.81 -8.41
CA TYR A 41 -16.27 -1.87 -7.65
C TYR A 41 -17.44 -1.25 -8.43
N PHE A 42 -17.25 -0.05 -9.00
CA PHE A 42 -18.29 0.59 -9.81
C PHE A 42 -18.57 -0.15 -11.11
N GLU A 43 -17.55 -0.73 -11.76
CA GLU A 43 -17.75 -1.55 -12.96
C GLU A 43 -18.59 -2.79 -12.67
N ALA A 44 -18.43 -3.39 -11.50
CA ALA A 44 -19.25 -4.49 -11.09
C ALA A 44 -20.72 -4.07 -10.93
N GLN A 45 -21.04 -2.84 -10.54
CA GLN A 45 -22.44 -2.43 -10.31
C GLN A 45 -23.19 -1.98 -11.57
N ARG A 46 -22.60 -2.10 -12.78
CA ARG A 46 -23.28 -1.72 -14.03
C ARG A 46 -24.50 -2.61 -14.29
N SER A 47 -25.64 -1.97 -14.58
CA SER A 47 -26.83 -2.60 -15.13
C SER A 47 -26.87 -2.46 -16.66
N GLY A 48 -27.83 -3.11 -17.30
CA GLY A 48 -28.05 -3.09 -18.74
C GLY A 48 -27.21 -4.10 -19.51
N HIS A 49 -26.95 -3.79 -20.77
CA HIS A 49 -26.11 -4.60 -21.63
C HIS A 49 -24.62 -4.27 -21.41
N LEU A 50 -23.89 -5.15 -20.72
CA LEU A 50 -22.45 -4.99 -20.54
C LEU A 50 -21.64 -5.29 -21.83
N PRO A 51 -20.63 -4.47 -22.19
CA PRO A 51 -19.82 -4.67 -23.38
C PRO A 51 -18.72 -5.74 -23.19
N TYR A 52 -18.69 -6.77 -24.03
CA TYR A 52 -17.76 -7.90 -23.92
C TYR A 52 -16.26 -7.57 -24.05
N TYR A 53 -15.89 -6.56 -24.85
CA TYR A 53 -14.48 -6.28 -25.15
C TYR A 53 -13.72 -5.63 -23.99
N ASN A 54 -14.37 -4.77 -23.20
CA ASN A 54 -13.72 -3.98 -22.14
C ASN A 54 -14.22 -4.35 -20.74
N GLN A 55 -14.82 -5.52 -20.57
CA GLN A 55 -15.36 -5.97 -19.29
C GLN A 55 -14.28 -6.69 -18.48
N ARG A 56 -13.74 -5.97 -17.49
CA ARG A 56 -12.73 -6.52 -16.56
C ARG A 56 -13.34 -7.49 -15.54
N VAL A 57 -14.61 -7.29 -15.19
CA VAL A 57 -15.36 -8.10 -14.21
C VAL A 57 -16.04 -9.28 -14.91
N LYS A 58 -15.30 -10.38 -15.09
CA LYS A 58 -15.72 -11.55 -15.91
C LYS A 58 -16.95 -12.31 -15.39
N TRP A 59 -17.26 -12.21 -14.10
CA TRP A 59 -18.38 -12.92 -13.47
C TRP A 59 -19.71 -12.16 -13.57
N ARG A 60 -19.70 -10.91 -14.07
CA ARG A 60 -20.93 -10.13 -14.30
C ARG A 60 -21.50 -10.39 -15.68
N GLY A 61 -22.82 -10.37 -15.79
CA GLY A 61 -23.56 -10.51 -17.05
C GLY A 61 -24.63 -9.42 -17.19
N HIS A 62 -25.30 -9.40 -18.35
CA HIS A 62 -26.38 -8.45 -18.62
C HIS A 62 -27.48 -8.55 -17.58
N SER A 63 -27.99 -7.40 -17.15
CA SER A 63 -29.00 -7.29 -16.09
C SER A 63 -29.96 -6.14 -16.42
N GLY A 64 -31.22 -6.17 -15.98
CA GLY A 64 -32.14 -5.04 -16.16
C GLY A 64 -32.43 -4.66 -17.63
N LEU A 65 -32.52 -5.65 -18.53
CA LEU A 65 -32.69 -5.39 -19.97
C LEU A 65 -34.09 -4.87 -20.35
N ALA A 66 -35.08 -5.04 -19.49
CA ALA A 66 -36.45 -4.57 -19.68
C ALA A 66 -36.82 -3.47 -18.67
N ASP A 67 -35.84 -2.72 -18.16
CA ASP A 67 -36.09 -1.64 -17.23
C ASP A 67 -36.85 -0.50 -17.94
N GLY A 68 -38.04 -0.15 -17.43
CA GLY A 68 -38.90 0.89 -18.01
C GLY A 68 -39.86 0.47 -19.13
N LEU A 69 -39.99 -0.83 -19.43
CA LEU A 69 -41.02 -1.40 -20.32
C LEU A 69 -42.29 -1.81 -19.58
#